data_AF-A0A3D3TL30-F1
#
_entry.id   AF-A0A3D3TL30-F1
#
_cell.length_a   1.000
_cell.length_b   1.000
_cell.length_c   1.000
_cell.angle_alpha   90.00
_cell.angle_beta   90.00
_cell.angle_gamma   90.00
#
_symmetry.space_group_name_H-M   'P 1'
#
loop_
_entity.id
_entity.type
_entity.pdbx_description
1 polymer ?
#
loop_
_entity_poly.entity_id
_entity_poly.type
_entity_poly.pdbx_seq_one_letter_code
_entity_poly.pdbx_strand_id
1 'polypeptide(L)'
;PRDVSTFADRLEGFFKCLSENSFPIDRVKIIECDSFEERDGRQAIERHSITPGKREVIFCTTDWLAKGVIEALLERKVSIPSEIGVIGFGGLDFCKMTSPRITTVALNPYLLGRIAITMLQELMEGNFESKGVVFVEPFLMEGETLRGWK
;
A
#
# COMPACT_ATOMS: atom_id res chain seq x y z
N PRO A 1 -4.56 -11.29 -6.85
CA PRO A 1 -4.14 -11.83 -8.17
C PRO A 1 -2.66 -11.54 -8.48
N ARG A 2 -1.83 -12.58 -8.63
CA ARG A 2 -0.38 -12.46 -8.86
C ARG A 2 0.01 -12.01 -10.28
N ASP A 3 -0.91 -12.12 -11.23
CA ASP A 3 -0.64 -11.83 -12.65
C ASP A 3 -0.85 -10.36 -13.04
N VAL A 4 -1.16 -9.49 -12.07
CA VAL A 4 -1.25 -8.04 -12.30
C VAL A 4 0.14 -7.44 -12.13
N SER A 5 0.72 -6.91 -13.23
CA SER A 5 2.07 -6.32 -13.28
C SER A 5 2.41 -5.48 -12.05
N THR A 6 1.49 -4.61 -11.63
CA THR A 6 1.71 -3.68 -10.51
C THR A 6 1.88 -4.38 -9.14
N PHE A 7 1.33 -5.58 -8.94
CA PHE A 7 1.50 -6.32 -7.69
C PHE A 7 2.87 -7.01 -7.63
N ALA A 8 3.30 -7.60 -8.74
CA ALA A 8 4.62 -8.21 -8.85
C ALA A 8 5.71 -7.18 -8.52
N ASP A 9 5.62 -5.98 -9.10
CA ASP A 9 6.58 -4.90 -8.86
C ASP A 9 6.58 -4.42 -7.39
N ARG A 10 5.40 -4.31 -6.75
CA ARG A 10 5.29 -3.95 -5.33
C ARG A 10 5.93 -5.00 -4.42
N LEU A 11 5.69 -6.28 -4.72
CA LEU A 11 6.22 -7.39 -3.93
C LEU A 11 7.74 -7.51 -4.10
N GLU A 12 8.23 -7.36 -5.32
CA GLU A 12 9.66 -7.31 -5.61
C GLU A 12 10.34 -6.15 -4.87
N GLY A 13 9.79 -4.94 -4.97
CA GLY A 13 10.32 -3.77 -4.26
C GLY A 13 10.32 -3.95 -2.74
N PHE A 14 9.28 -4.57 -2.18
CA PHE A 14 9.19 -4.90 -0.76
C PHE A 14 10.32 -5.84 -0.34
N PHE A 15 10.49 -6.98 -1.02
CA PHE A 15 11.53 -7.94 -0.65
C PHE A 15 12.95 -7.44 -0.93
N LYS A 16 13.13 -6.65 -1.98
CA LYS A 16 14.40 -5.98 -2.25
C LYS A 16 14.80 -5.08 -1.07
N CYS A 17 13.89 -4.23 -0.61
CA CYS A 17 14.13 -3.36 0.55
C CYS A 17 14.45 -4.17 1.83
N LEU A 18 13.71 -5.26 2.09
CA LEU A 18 14.01 -6.14 3.23
C LEU A 18 15.40 -6.75 3.14
N SER A 19 15.79 -7.23 1.96
CA SER A 19 17.12 -7.81 1.73
C SER A 19 18.22 -6.77 1.92
N GLU A 20 18.06 -5.56 1.38
CA GLU A 20 19.03 -4.46 1.52
C GLU A 20 19.20 -4.02 2.98
N ASN A 21 18.18 -4.22 3.82
CA ASN A 21 18.20 -3.89 5.24
C ASN A 21 18.46 -5.12 6.15
N SER A 22 18.87 -6.26 5.59
CA SER A 22 19.15 -7.50 6.34
C SER A 22 17.98 -7.98 7.23
N PHE A 23 16.73 -7.71 6.81
CA PHE A 23 15.55 -8.15 7.53
C PHE A 23 15.30 -9.65 7.30
N PRO A 24 15.06 -10.46 8.36
CA PRO A 24 14.84 -11.90 8.20
C PRO A 24 13.53 -12.22 7.45
N ILE A 25 13.65 -12.83 6.27
CA ILE A 25 12.50 -13.10 5.40
C ILE A 25 11.52 -14.13 5.99
N ASP A 26 12.01 -15.02 6.86
CA ASP A 26 11.21 -16.00 7.61
C ASP A 26 10.24 -15.34 8.61
N ARG A 27 10.45 -14.05 8.92
CA ARG A 27 9.52 -13.23 9.71
C ARG A 27 8.41 -12.60 8.89
N VAL A 28 8.45 -12.71 7.56
CA VAL A 28 7.42 -12.18 6.67
C VAL A 28 6.37 -13.25 6.41
N LYS A 29 5.11 -12.91 6.71
CA LYS A 29 3.95 -13.74 6.34
C LYS A 29 3.20 -13.08 5.19
N ILE A 30 3.13 -13.77 4.06
CA ILE A 30 2.30 -13.33 2.92
C ILE A 30 0.88 -13.84 3.14
N ILE A 31 -0.09 -12.92 3.09
CA ILE A 31 -1.51 -13.25 3.11
C ILE A 31 -2.10 -12.92 1.73
N GLU A 32 -2.58 -13.93 1.04
CA GLU A 32 -3.22 -13.75 -0.26
C GLU A 32 -4.69 -13.39 -0.10
N CYS A 33 -5.15 -12.46 -0.93
CA CYS A 33 -6.53 -12.03 -1.02
C CYS A 33 -7.08 -12.35 -2.41
N ASP A 34 -8.37 -12.68 -2.47
CA ASP A 34 -9.05 -13.07 -3.71
C ASP A 34 -9.22 -11.85 -4.65
N SER A 35 -9.44 -10.66 -4.08
CA SER A 35 -9.55 -9.38 -4.79
C SER A 35 -8.80 -8.25 -4.07
N PHE A 36 -9.09 -7.00 -4.46
CA PHE A 36 -8.50 -5.78 -3.89
C PHE A 36 -9.49 -4.98 -3.03
N GLU A 37 -10.60 -5.60 -2.65
CA GLU A 37 -11.69 -4.97 -1.93
C GLU A 37 -11.48 -4.97 -0.42
N GLU A 38 -12.15 -4.04 0.25
CA GLU A 38 -12.16 -3.92 1.70
C GLU A 38 -12.56 -5.22 2.42
N ARG A 39 -13.54 -5.95 1.88
CA ARG A 39 -14.00 -7.22 2.44
C ARG A 39 -12.87 -8.23 2.60
N ASP A 40 -11.92 -8.25 1.67
CA ASP A 40 -10.83 -9.21 1.69
C ASP A 40 -9.77 -8.85 2.74
N GLY A 41 -9.53 -7.55 2.96
CA GLY A 41 -8.68 -7.08 4.06
C GLY A 41 -9.24 -7.49 5.43
N ARG A 42 -10.57 -7.41 5.59
CA ARG A 42 -11.26 -7.91 6.79
C ARG A 42 -11.11 -9.42 6.94
N GLN A 43 -11.38 -10.18 5.88
CA GLN A 43 -11.25 -11.64 5.89
C GLN A 43 -9.81 -12.11 6.15
N ALA A 44 -8.81 -11.35 5.71
CA ALA A 44 -7.40 -11.64 5.99
C ALA A 44 -7.13 -11.66 7.50
N ILE A 45 -7.68 -10.71 8.26
CA ILE A 45 -7.58 -10.69 9.73
C ILE A 45 -8.43 -11.78 10.36
N GLU A 46 -9.57 -12.12 9.77
CA GLU A 46 -10.42 -13.20 10.27
C GLU A 46 -9.74 -14.56 10.20
N ARG A 47 -9.09 -14.86 9.07
CA ARG A 47 -8.42 -16.13 8.78
C ARG A 47 -7.06 -16.27 9.46
N HIS A 48 -6.44 -15.17 9.89
CA HIS A 48 -5.11 -15.18 10.46
C HIS A 48 -5.10 -14.65 11.90
N SER A 49 -4.60 -15.48 12.80
CA SER A 49 -4.44 -15.09 14.21
C SER A 49 -3.41 -13.97 14.35
N ILE A 50 -3.80 -12.96 15.10
CA ILE A 50 -2.90 -11.93 15.62
C ILE A 50 -2.35 -12.43 16.95
N THR A 51 -1.05 -12.28 17.16
CA THR A 51 -0.42 -12.69 18.42
C THR A 51 -0.46 -11.52 19.41
N PRO A 52 -1.22 -11.60 20.52
CA PRO A 52 -1.27 -10.51 21.49
C PRO A 52 0.11 -10.15 22.03
N GLY A 53 0.40 -8.85 22.17
CA GLY A 53 1.67 -8.35 22.69
C GLY A 53 2.86 -8.45 21.71
N LYS A 54 2.67 -9.02 20.51
CA LYS A 54 3.69 -8.98 19.46
C LYS A 54 3.49 -7.73 18.61
N ARG A 55 4.54 -6.91 18.56
CA ARG A 55 4.55 -5.68 17.77
C ARG A 55 4.78 -6.04 16.28
N GLU A 56 3.74 -5.95 15.46
CA GLU A 56 3.76 -6.31 14.04
C GLU A 56 3.29 -5.17 13.12
N VAL A 57 3.74 -5.17 11.86
CA VAL A 57 3.28 -4.24 10.81
C VAL A 57 2.63 -5.02 9.68
N ILE A 58 1.48 -4.55 9.23
CA ILE A 58 0.76 -5.12 8.08
C ILE A 58 0.90 -4.15 6.90
N PHE A 59 1.59 -4.60 5.86
CA PHE A 59 1.66 -3.93 4.57
C PHE A 59 0.53 -4.42 3.67
N CYS A 60 -0.43 -3.54 3.39
CA CYS A 60 -1.56 -3.80 2.52
C CYS A 60 -1.25 -3.27 1.12
N THR A 61 -1.42 -4.11 0.09
CA THR A 61 -1.10 -3.73 -1.28
C THR A 61 -2.09 -2.76 -1.91
N THR A 62 -3.19 -2.43 -1.23
CA THR A 62 -4.11 -1.33 -1.58
C THR A 62 -4.64 -0.65 -0.31
N ASP A 63 -5.08 0.60 -0.45
CA ASP A 63 -5.76 1.32 0.63
C ASP A 63 -7.10 0.69 1.05
N TRP A 64 -7.82 0.05 0.12
CA TRP A 64 -9.06 -0.67 0.42
C TRP A 64 -8.82 -1.87 1.34
N LEU A 65 -7.78 -2.66 1.06
CA LEU A 65 -7.37 -3.75 1.94
C LEU A 65 -6.97 -3.20 3.33
N ALA A 66 -6.22 -2.08 3.38
CA ALA A 66 -5.85 -1.43 4.62
C ALA A 66 -7.08 -1.01 5.46
N LYS A 67 -8.12 -0.45 4.81
CA LYS A 67 -9.40 -0.12 5.48
C LYS A 67 -10.03 -1.34 6.12
N GLY A 68 -10.16 -2.44 5.38
CA GLY A 68 -10.76 -3.68 5.89
C GLY A 68 -9.97 -4.29 7.04
N VAL A 69 -8.64 -4.26 6.95
CA VAL A 69 -7.74 -4.68 8.02
C VAL A 69 -7.97 -3.85 9.28
N ILE A 70 -7.98 -2.52 9.16
CA ILE A 70 -8.18 -1.60 10.29
C ILE A 70 -9.52 -1.85 10.97
N GLU A 71 -10.60 -1.98 10.21
CA GLU A 71 -11.92 -2.25 10.79
C GLU A 71 -11.95 -3.57 11.57
N ALA A 72 -11.41 -4.64 10.99
CA ALA A 72 -11.36 -5.95 11.66
C ALA A 72 -10.51 -5.94 12.93
N LEU A 73 -9.40 -5.19 12.94
CA LEU A 73 -8.55 -4.98 14.11
C LEU A 73 -9.29 -4.23 15.22
N LEU A 74 -9.98 -3.14 14.88
CA LEU A 74 -10.74 -2.34 15.83
C LEU A 74 -11.91 -3.13 16.44
N GLU A 75 -12.61 -3.93 15.64
CA GLU A 75 -13.67 -4.83 16.13
C GLU A 75 -13.14 -5.85 17.15
N ARG A 76 -11.89 -6.27 16.98
CA ARG A 76 -11.17 -7.17 17.91
C ARG A 76 -10.50 -6.44 19.07
N LYS A 77 -10.70 -5.13 19.20
CA LYS A 77 -10.08 -4.26 20.21
C LYS A 77 -8.55 -4.30 20.18
N VAL A 78 -7.97 -4.54 19.00
CA VAL A 78 -6.52 -4.45 18.79
C VAL A 78 -6.15 -2.99 18.55
N SER A 79 -5.15 -2.49 19.25
CA SER A 79 -4.80 -1.08 19.24
C SER A 79 -3.91 -0.72 18.04
N ILE A 80 -4.30 0.30 17.28
CA ILE A 80 -3.58 0.84 16.13
C ILE A 80 -3.19 2.30 16.44
N PRO A 81 -1.91 2.70 16.31
CA PRO A 81 -0.76 1.93 15.84
C PRO A 81 0.00 1.17 16.94
N SER A 82 -0.44 1.22 18.21
CA SER A 82 0.42 0.84 19.33
C SER A 82 0.78 -0.65 19.39
N GLU A 83 -0.13 -1.54 18.99
CA GLU A 83 0.15 -2.98 18.90
C GLU A 83 0.46 -3.38 17.46
N ILE A 84 -0.39 -2.95 16.52
CA ILE A 84 -0.24 -3.24 15.10
C ILE A 84 -0.16 -1.95 14.30
N GLY A 85 0.92 -1.83 13.52
CA GLY A 85 1.06 -0.83 12.48
C GLY A 85 0.36 -1.27 11.19
N VAL A 86 -0.29 -0.35 10.48
CA VAL A 86 -0.91 -0.64 9.17
C VAL A 86 -0.47 0.39 8.14
N ILE A 87 -0.07 -0.07 6.97
CA ILE A 87 0.27 0.78 5.83
C ILE A 87 -0.48 0.31 4.58
N GLY A 88 -1.04 1.27 3.84
CA GLY A 88 -1.71 1.06 2.56
C GLY A 88 -0.83 1.39 1.35
N PHE A 89 -1.45 1.32 0.18
CA PHE A 89 -0.83 1.69 -1.08
C PHE A 89 -1.89 2.23 -2.05
N GLY A 90 -1.62 3.39 -2.65
CA GLY A 90 -2.50 4.07 -3.60
C GLY A 90 -2.56 5.57 -3.33
N GLY A 91 -2.65 5.97 -2.06
CA GLY A 91 -2.86 7.36 -1.67
C GLY A 91 -4.29 7.84 -1.91
N LEU A 92 -5.29 6.96 -1.77
CA LEU A 92 -6.68 7.33 -1.98
C LEU A 92 -7.15 8.35 -0.94
N ASP A 93 -7.95 9.33 -1.34
CA ASP A 93 -8.32 10.44 -0.46
C ASP A 93 -9.06 10.02 0.81
N PHE A 94 -9.82 8.91 0.75
CA PHE A 94 -10.51 8.39 1.92
C PHE A 94 -9.56 7.99 3.06
N CYS A 95 -8.28 7.71 2.78
CA CYS A 95 -7.28 7.43 3.81
C CYS A 95 -7.16 8.54 4.85
N LYS A 96 -7.46 9.78 4.46
CA LYS A 96 -7.48 10.95 5.36
C LYS A 96 -8.73 11.00 6.25
N MET A 97 -9.76 10.26 5.88
CA MET A 97 -11.09 10.25 6.52
C MET A 97 -11.31 9.03 7.41
N THR A 98 -10.41 8.05 7.40
CA THR A 98 -10.47 6.89 8.30
C THR A 98 -10.06 7.29 9.73
N SER A 99 -10.47 6.48 10.69
CA SER A 99 -10.04 6.59 12.09
C SER A 99 -9.48 5.25 12.56
N PRO A 100 -8.15 5.12 12.77
CA PRO A 100 -7.10 6.12 12.54
C PRO A 100 -6.87 6.45 11.04
N ARG A 101 -6.28 7.62 10.74
CA ARG A 101 -5.90 7.97 9.36
C ARG A 101 -4.87 6.99 8.80
N ILE A 102 -5.07 6.49 7.59
CA ILE A 102 -4.18 5.51 6.96
C ILE A 102 -2.88 6.18 6.49
N THR A 103 -1.75 5.63 6.91
CA THR A 103 -0.44 5.86 6.29
C THR A 103 -0.36 5.05 5.01
N THR A 104 0.04 5.65 3.88
CA THR A 104 0.00 4.97 2.57
C THR A 104 1.03 5.52 1.59
N VAL A 105 1.52 4.65 0.71
CA VAL A 105 2.35 5.05 -0.45
C VAL A 105 1.44 5.64 -1.54
N ALA A 106 1.55 6.94 -1.82
CA ALA A 106 0.69 7.67 -2.74
C ALA A 106 1.31 7.83 -4.14
N LEU A 107 0.48 7.69 -5.19
CA LEU A 107 0.91 7.63 -6.59
C LEU A 107 0.71 8.92 -7.42
N ASN A 108 0.33 10.05 -6.83
CA ASN A 108 0.01 11.31 -7.53
C ASN A 108 -0.71 11.14 -8.90
N PRO A 109 -1.95 10.59 -8.91
CA PRO A 109 -2.67 10.27 -10.14
C PRO A 109 -2.95 11.51 -11.01
N TYR A 110 -3.08 12.69 -10.39
CA TYR A 110 -3.25 13.95 -11.12
C TYR A 110 -2.03 14.28 -11.98
N LEU A 111 -0.82 14.18 -11.41
CA LEU A 111 0.42 14.40 -12.15
C LEU A 111 0.61 13.36 -13.26
N LEU A 112 0.34 12.09 -12.97
CA LEU A 112 0.37 11.03 -13.98
C LEU A 112 -0.57 11.32 -15.16
N GLY A 113 -1.81 11.73 -14.88
CA GLY A 113 -2.77 12.12 -15.92
C GLY A 113 -2.32 13.33 -16.73
N ARG A 114 -1.74 14.33 -16.07
CA ARG A 114 -1.17 15.53 -16.73
C ARG A 114 -0.01 15.16 -17.66
N ILE A 115 0.90 14.29 -17.22
CA ILE A 115 2.01 13.82 -18.04
C ILE A 115 1.48 13.03 -19.24
N ALA A 116 0.54 12.11 -19.01
CA ALA A 116 -0.03 11.27 -20.07
C ALA A 116 -0.70 12.10 -21.17
N ILE A 117 -1.50 13.12 -20.82
CA ILE A 117 -2.16 13.96 -21.83
C ILE A 117 -1.15 14.85 -22.58
N THR A 118 -0.12 15.37 -21.90
CA THR A 118 0.94 16.14 -22.56
C THR A 118 1.71 15.28 -23.56
N MET A 119 2.07 14.05 -23.19
CA MET A 119 2.73 13.12 -24.11
C MET A 119 1.84 12.75 -25.30
N LEU A 120 0.53 12.58 -25.08
CA LEU A 120 -0.42 12.33 -26.17
C LEU A 120 -0.52 13.51 -27.14
N GLN A 121 -0.52 14.75 -26.64
CA GLN A 121 -0.51 15.95 -27.48
C GLN A 121 0.75 16.02 -28.34
N GLU A 122 1.93 15.80 -27.74
CA GLU A 122 3.20 15.77 -28.47
C GLU A 122 3.22 14.70 -29.57
N LEU A 123 2.62 13.53 -29.30
CA LEU A 123 2.42 12.46 -30.30
C LEU A 123 1.53 12.91 -31.46
N MET A 124 0.40 13.58 -31.17
CA MET A 124 -0.55 14.04 -32.18
C MET A 124 0.02 15.14 -33.07
N GLU A 125 0.91 15.98 -32.55
CA GLU A 125 1.54 17.08 -33.28
C GLU A 125 2.74 16.63 -34.13
N GLY A 126 3.14 15.35 -34.05
CA GLY A 126 4.33 14.85 -34.72
C GLY A 126 5.65 15.31 -34.07
N ASN A 127 5.56 15.92 -32.88
CA ASN A 127 6.68 16.42 -32.08
C ASN A 127 7.24 15.35 -31.13
N PHE A 128 6.96 14.07 -31.40
CA PHE A 128 7.37 12.99 -30.52
C PHE A 128 8.85 12.64 -30.71
N GLU A 129 9.70 13.25 -29.90
CA GLU A 129 10.93 12.58 -29.50
C GLU A 129 10.58 11.48 -28.50
N SER A 130 11.14 10.28 -28.68
CA SER A 130 10.95 9.16 -27.75
C SER A 130 11.45 9.55 -26.35
N LYS A 131 10.56 10.07 -25.50
CA LYS A 131 10.87 10.42 -24.11
C LYS A 131 11.12 9.20 -23.21
N GLY A 132 10.93 7.99 -23.74
CA GLY A 132 11.08 6.75 -22.97
C GLY A 132 10.06 6.65 -21.84
N VAL A 133 10.43 5.94 -20.77
CA VAL A 133 9.60 5.74 -19.58
C VAL A 133 9.74 6.96 -18.67
N VAL A 134 8.63 7.66 -18.40
CA VAL A 134 8.58 8.74 -17.40
C VAL A 134 8.28 8.13 -16.03
N PHE A 135 9.23 8.22 -15.11
CA PHE A 135 9.06 7.78 -13.73
C PHE A 135 8.53 8.93 -12.87
N VAL A 136 7.41 8.69 -12.17
CA VAL A 136 6.89 9.61 -11.15
C VAL A 136 7.13 8.98 -9.79
N GLU A 137 7.93 9.66 -8.97
CA GLU A 137 8.31 9.16 -7.66
C GLU A 137 7.09 9.11 -6.73
N PRO A 138 6.76 7.93 -6.16
CA PRO A 138 5.74 7.84 -5.14
C PRO A 138 6.24 8.51 -3.85
N PHE A 139 5.31 8.96 -3.02
CA PHE A 139 5.65 9.54 -1.72
C PHE A 139 4.85 8.87 -0.60
N LEU A 140 5.41 8.89 0.61
CA LEU A 140 4.69 8.40 1.79
C LEU A 140 3.73 9.48 2.28
N MET A 141 2.43 9.22 2.20
CA MET A 141 1.42 10.03 2.86
C MET A 141 1.28 9.54 4.30
N GLU A 142 1.84 10.30 5.24
CA GLU A 142 1.80 9.95 6.67
C GLU A 142 0.39 10.09 7.26
N GLY A 143 -0.06 9.02 7.91
CA GLY A 143 -1.30 8.97 8.68
C GLY A 143 -1.03 8.80 10.18
N GLU A 144 -1.94 8.11 10.85
CA GLU A 144 -1.86 7.73 12.26
C GLU A 144 -1.51 6.26 12.44
N THR A 145 -1.79 5.42 11.44
CA THR A 145 -1.63 3.96 11.50
C THR A 145 -0.19 3.44 11.61
N LEU A 146 0.83 4.30 11.47
CA LEU A 146 2.24 3.97 11.70
C LEU A 146 2.94 4.91 12.70
N ARG A 147 2.19 5.78 13.40
CA ARG A 147 2.82 6.74 14.31
C ARG A 147 3.57 6.02 15.43
N GLY A 148 4.82 6.39 15.66
CA GLY A 148 5.68 5.80 16.71
C GLY A 148 6.43 4.53 16.27
N TRP A 149 6.34 4.15 15.01
CA TRP A 149 7.19 3.16 14.37
C TRP A 149 8.30 3.90 13.62
N LYS A 150 9.50 3.94 14.21
CA LYS A 150 10.74 4.46 13.61
C LYS A 150 11.86 3.46 13.87
#